data_AF-A0A1R3GRN5-F1
#
_entry.id   AF-A0A1R3GRN5-F1
#
_cell.length_a   1.000
_cell.length_b   1.000
_cell.length_c   1.000
_cell.angle_alpha   90.00
_cell.angle_beta   90.00
_cell.angle_gamma   90.00
#
_symmetry.space_group_name_H-M   'P 1'
#
loop_
_entity.id
_entity.type
_entity.pdbx_description
1 polymer ?
#
loop_
_entity_poly.entity_id
_entity_poly.type
_entity_poly.pdbx_seq_one_letter_code
_entity_poly.pdbx_strand_id
1 'polypeptide(L)'
;MEKSQELALTQMRKSVEKLGFSTEKYGDPTLMRFLIAKSMDIEKAAKMFVQWLKWRSSMVPNGFIAESEVPDELEARKSYYPERLAKLYILHMPRFFVSFWKMICRFIDKPTKEKIVIVTNEDEKKCFVEEVGEEAVPVEYKAKLTAIQDVQVPPLMEA
;
A
#
# COMPACT_ATOMS: atom_id res chain seq x y z
N MET A 1 -13.98 9.19 -21.00
CA MET A 1 -12.82 9.19 -20.08
C MET A 1 -11.70 8.30 -20.60
N GLU A 2 -11.98 7.09 -21.11
CA GLU A 2 -10.96 6.14 -21.63
C GLU A 2 -9.96 6.74 -22.63
N LYS A 3 -10.42 7.48 -23.66
CA LYS A 3 -9.54 8.09 -24.67
C LYS A 3 -8.47 9.03 -24.10
N SER A 4 -8.76 9.72 -22.99
CA SER A 4 -7.80 10.61 -22.33
C SER A 4 -6.73 9.83 -21.55
N GLN A 5 -7.08 8.64 -21.04
CA GLN A 5 -6.18 7.79 -20.29
C GLN A 5 -5.23 7.02 -21.23
N GLU A 6 -5.74 6.52 -22.35
CA GLU A 6 -4.94 5.90 -23.41
C GLU A 6 -3.90 6.87 -23.99
N LEU A 7 -4.30 8.13 -24.19
CA LEU A 7 -3.38 9.18 -24.64
C LEU A 7 -2.26 9.44 -23.62
N ALA A 8 -2.61 9.54 -22.34
CA ALA A 8 -1.63 9.74 -21.26
C ALA A 8 -0.66 8.56 -21.12
N LEU A 9 -1.14 7.33 -21.25
CA LEU A 9 -0.30 6.13 -21.27
C LEU A 9 0.68 6.13 -22.44
N THR A 10 0.18 6.44 -23.64
CA THR A 10 1.02 6.51 -24.85
C THR A 10 2.10 7.58 -24.71
N GLN A 11 1.76 8.74 -24.16
CA GLN A 11 2.72 9.82 -23.90
C GLN A 11 3.73 9.45 -22.82
N MET A 12 3.30 8.75 -21.77
CA MET A 12 4.20 8.25 -20.72
C MET A 12 5.20 7.24 -21.28
N ARG A 13 4.75 6.27 -22.09
CA ARG A 13 5.64 5.28 -22.73
C ARG A 13 6.73 5.96 -23.56
N LYS A 14 6.34 6.91 -24.41
CA LYS A 14 7.28 7.73 -25.21
C LYS A 14 8.24 8.54 -24.36
N SER A 15 7.76 9.13 -23.25
CA SER A 15 8.59 9.92 -22.34
C SER A 15 9.64 9.06 -21.64
N VAL A 16 9.28 7.83 -21.25
CA VAL A 16 10.22 6.86 -20.64
C VAL A 16 11.24 6.35 -21.67
N GLU A 17 10.82 6.07 -22.91
CA GLU A 17 11.70 5.70 -24.01
C GLU A 17 12.72 6.81 -24.33
N LYS A 18 12.29 8.07 -24.33
CA LYS A 18 13.18 9.23 -24.49
C LYS A 18 14.25 9.33 -23.38
N LEU A 19 13.95 8.82 -22.20
CA LEU A 19 14.89 8.74 -21.07
C LEU A 19 15.82 7.52 -21.15
N GLY A 20 15.70 6.68 -22.19
CA GLY A 20 16.55 5.51 -22.43
C GLY A 20 16.10 4.24 -21.70
N PHE A 21 14.85 4.18 -21.21
CA PHE A 21 14.30 3.01 -20.51
C PHE A 21 13.11 2.41 -21.27
N SER A 22 12.90 1.10 -21.13
CA SER A 22 11.76 0.40 -21.75
C SER A 22 10.61 0.19 -20.76
N THR A 23 9.39 0.25 -21.29
CA THR A 23 8.14 -0.05 -20.55
C THR A 23 7.51 -1.37 -20.95
N GLU A 24 8.12 -2.15 -21.87
CA GLU A 24 7.52 -3.37 -22.45
C GLU A 24 7.20 -4.44 -21.40
N LYS A 25 8.03 -4.54 -20.35
CA LYS A 25 7.84 -5.49 -19.25
C LYS A 25 6.65 -5.14 -18.34
N TYR A 26 6.03 -3.97 -18.52
CA TYR A 26 5.02 -3.43 -17.61
C TYR A 26 3.71 -3.12 -18.33
N GLY A 27 2.62 -3.69 -17.81
CA GLY A 27 1.26 -3.43 -18.30
C GLY A 27 0.74 -2.05 -17.91
N ASP A 28 -0.31 -1.62 -18.61
CA ASP A 28 -0.96 -0.31 -18.45
C ASP A 28 -1.37 0.03 -17.01
N PRO A 29 -1.88 -0.91 -16.18
CA PRO A 29 -2.21 -0.61 -14.79
C PRO A 29 -1.00 -0.14 -13.97
N THR A 30 0.21 -0.61 -14.31
CA THR A 30 1.44 -0.20 -13.61
C THR A 30 1.77 1.24 -13.96
N LEU A 31 1.79 1.58 -15.25
CA LEU A 31 2.06 2.94 -15.73
C LEU A 31 1.03 3.94 -15.21
N MET A 32 -0.25 3.54 -15.16
CA MET A 32 -1.32 4.38 -14.64
C MET A 32 -1.12 4.74 -13.16
N ARG A 33 -0.56 3.85 -12.33
CA ARG A 33 -0.25 4.16 -10.92
C ARG A 33 0.74 5.31 -10.78
N PHE A 34 1.77 5.36 -11.63
CA PHE A 34 2.75 6.45 -11.62
C PHE A 34 2.15 7.76 -12.13
N LEU A 35 1.29 7.70 -13.15
CA LEU A 35 0.55 8.87 -13.63
C LEU A 35 -0.36 9.43 -12.53
N ILE A 36 -1.16 8.59 -11.88
CA ILE A 36 -2.06 9.00 -10.78
C ILE A 36 -1.24 9.61 -9.63
N ALA A 37 -0.14 8.96 -9.22
CA ALA A 37 0.74 9.43 -8.15
C ALA A 37 1.39 10.80 -8.42
N LYS A 38 1.45 11.21 -9.69
CA LYS A 38 1.94 12.54 -10.11
C LYS A 38 0.84 13.41 -10.72
N SER A 39 -0.42 13.16 -10.35
CA SER A 39 -1.57 13.97 -10.78
C SER A 39 -1.67 14.12 -12.29
N MET A 40 -1.40 13.03 -13.03
CA MET A 40 -1.36 12.94 -14.49
C MET A 40 -0.27 13.80 -15.17
N ASP A 41 0.74 14.27 -14.42
CA ASP A 41 1.93 14.92 -14.97
C ASP A 41 2.88 13.89 -15.58
N ILE A 42 2.93 13.86 -16.91
CA ILE A 42 3.64 12.84 -17.70
C ILE A 42 5.15 12.89 -17.46
N GLU A 43 5.75 14.07 -17.36
CA GLU A 43 7.20 14.21 -17.20
C GLU A 43 7.65 13.79 -15.80
N LYS A 44 6.92 14.21 -14.77
CA LYS A 44 7.21 13.81 -13.39
C LYS A 44 6.96 12.32 -13.19
N ALA A 45 5.88 11.78 -13.76
CA ALA A 45 5.59 10.35 -13.71
C ALA A 45 6.68 9.52 -14.40
N ALA A 46 7.13 9.94 -15.58
CA ALA A 46 8.20 9.24 -16.32
C ALA A 46 9.53 9.26 -15.56
N LYS A 47 9.93 10.41 -14.98
CA LYS A 47 11.13 10.49 -14.15
C LYS A 47 11.05 9.60 -12.90
N MET A 48 9.90 9.60 -12.22
CA MET A 48 9.66 8.73 -11.07
C MET A 48 9.72 7.25 -11.47
N PHE A 49 9.15 6.88 -12.61
CA PHE A 49 9.18 5.52 -13.14
C PHE A 49 10.61 5.06 -13.46
N VAL A 50 11.41 5.91 -14.12
CA VAL A 50 12.81 5.63 -14.41
C VAL A 50 13.64 5.49 -13.13
N GLN A 51 13.42 6.36 -12.15
CA GLN A 51 14.10 6.25 -10.85
C GLN A 51 13.74 4.93 -10.15
N TRP A 52 12.47 4.51 -10.23
CA TRP A 52 12.02 3.23 -9.72
C TRP A 52 12.67 2.04 -10.45
N LEU A 53 12.82 2.10 -11.79
CA LEU A 53 13.54 1.08 -12.56
C LEU A 53 15.01 0.96 -12.14
N LYS A 54 15.70 2.09 -12.00
CA LYS A 54 17.11 2.13 -11.57
C LYS A 54 17.28 1.51 -10.19
N TRP A 55 16.42 1.88 -9.23
CA TRP A 55 16.43 1.27 -7.90
C TRP A 55 16.13 -0.22 -7.93
N ARG A 56 15.16 -0.65 -8.73
CA ARG A 56 14.79 -2.07 -8.83
C ARG A 56 15.96 -2.89 -9.37
N SER A 57 16.72 -2.34 -10.32
CA SER A 57 17.93 -2.97 -10.85
C SER A 57 19.07 -3.05 -9.82
N SER A 58 19.16 -2.10 -8.88
CA SER A 58 20.23 -2.08 -7.86
C SER A 58 19.89 -2.90 -6.62
N MET A 59 18.64 -2.87 -6.16
CA MET A 59 18.22 -3.46 -4.87
C MET A 59 17.53 -4.81 -5.01
N VAL A 60 17.05 -5.15 -6.22
CA VAL A 60 16.32 -6.40 -6.46
C VAL A 60 16.79 -7.08 -7.75
N PRO A 61 18.10 -7.40 -7.89
CA PRO A 61 18.65 -7.97 -9.11
C PRO A 61 17.96 -9.30 -9.51
N ASN A 62 17.50 -10.08 -8.53
CA ASN A 62 16.86 -11.40 -8.73
C ASN A 62 15.33 -11.39 -8.58
N GLY A 63 14.70 -10.22 -8.45
CA GLY A 63 13.23 -10.10 -8.35
C GLY A 63 12.61 -10.34 -6.97
N PHE A 64 13.40 -10.73 -5.97
CA PHE A 64 13.03 -10.77 -4.55
C PHE A 64 14.14 -10.14 -3.70
N ILE A 65 13.78 -9.65 -2.52
CA ILE A 65 14.70 -9.19 -1.46
C ILE A 65 14.51 -10.16 -0.30
N ALA A 66 15.58 -10.72 0.24
CA ALA A 66 15.48 -11.55 1.43
C ALA A 66 15.05 -10.69 2.63
N GLU A 67 14.25 -11.22 3.54
CA GLU A 67 13.74 -10.48 4.71
C GLU A 67 14.87 -9.89 5.58
N SER A 68 16.04 -10.54 5.56
CA SER A 68 17.28 -10.08 6.21
C SER A 68 17.95 -8.87 5.56
N GLU A 69 17.58 -8.51 4.34
CA GLU A 69 18.21 -7.44 3.54
C GLU A 69 17.34 -6.18 3.43
N VAL A 70 16.16 -6.16 4.07
CA VAL A 70 15.29 -4.98 4.09
C VAL A 70 15.88 -3.97 5.07
N PRO A 71 16.48 -2.84 4.61
CA PRO A 71 16.91 -1.80 5.52
C PRO A 71 15.66 -1.16 6.11
N ASP A 72 15.70 -0.88 7.41
CA ASP A 72 14.59 -0.32 8.18
C ASP A 72 14.34 1.15 7.79
N GLU A 73 13.70 1.39 6.63
CA GLU A 73 13.49 2.75 6.11
C GLU A 73 12.04 2.97 5.67
N LEU A 74 11.30 3.65 6.55
CA LEU A 74 9.95 4.17 6.34
C LEU A 74 9.79 5.00 5.05
N GLU A 75 10.88 5.59 4.54
CA GLU A 75 10.91 6.40 3.32
C GLU A 75 11.05 5.56 2.04
N ALA A 76 11.74 4.42 2.09
CA ALA A 76 11.81 3.47 0.98
C ALA A 76 10.41 2.94 0.62
N ARG A 77 9.61 2.59 1.63
CA ARG A 77 8.27 2.02 1.44
C ARG A 77 7.33 2.91 0.61
N LYS A 78 7.47 4.24 0.71
CA LYS A 78 6.65 5.22 -0.02
C LYS A 78 6.99 5.30 -1.52
N SER A 79 8.25 5.10 -1.89
CA SER A 79 8.73 5.19 -3.28
C SER A 79 8.54 3.89 -4.08
N TYR A 80 8.59 2.73 -3.42
CA TYR A 80 8.67 1.43 -4.09
C TYR A 80 7.32 0.70 -4.25
N TYR A 81 6.29 1.11 -3.50
CA TYR A 81 4.95 0.50 -3.53
C TYR A 81 3.81 1.55 -3.62
N PRO A 82 3.76 2.35 -4.69
CA PRO A 82 2.67 3.31 -4.86
C PRO A 82 1.31 2.57 -4.90
N GLU A 83 0.33 3.08 -4.16
CA GLU A 83 -1.06 2.60 -4.14
C GLU A 83 -1.27 1.15 -3.64
N ARG A 84 -0.35 0.56 -2.85
CA ARG A 84 -0.59 -0.77 -2.22
C ARG A 84 -1.36 -0.73 -0.91
N LEU A 85 -1.39 0.42 -0.23
CA LEU A 85 -2.20 0.57 0.97
C LEU A 85 -3.67 0.70 0.54
N ALA A 86 -4.52 -0.24 0.95
CA ALA A 86 -5.97 -0.15 0.78
C ALA A 86 -6.58 0.71 1.90
N LYS A 87 -6.49 0.23 3.15
CA LYS A 87 -6.81 0.98 4.38
C LYS A 87 -5.83 0.60 5.49
N LEU A 88 -5.56 1.54 6.40
CA LEU A 88 -4.79 1.37 7.63
C LEU A 88 -5.68 1.72 8.81
N TYR A 89 -5.96 0.75 9.68
CA TYR A 89 -6.69 0.99 10.92
C TYR A 89 -5.71 1.14 12.08
N ILE A 90 -5.86 2.21 12.85
CA ILE A 90 -5.10 2.45 14.07
C ILE A 90 -6.06 2.22 15.25
N LEU A 91 -5.82 1.14 16.00
CA LEU A 91 -6.67 0.67 17.11
C LEU A 91 -6.05 1.06 18.46
N HIS A 92 -6.88 1.16 19.51
CA HIS A 92 -6.45 1.39 20.90
C HIS A 92 -5.56 2.62 21.14
N MET A 93 -5.74 3.68 20.34
CA MET A 93 -4.93 4.88 20.52
C MET A 93 -5.41 5.74 21.71
N PRO A 94 -4.48 6.28 22.52
CA PRO A 94 -4.83 7.23 23.56
C PRO A 94 -5.55 8.46 22.98
N ARG A 95 -6.45 9.08 23.75
CA ARG A 95 -7.26 10.22 23.27
C ARG A 95 -6.41 11.40 22.76
N PHE A 96 -5.20 11.59 23.29
CA PHE A 96 -4.29 12.65 22.82
C PHE A 96 -3.78 12.42 21.38
N PHE A 97 -3.83 11.18 20.88
CA PHE A 97 -3.33 10.81 19.56
C PHE A 97 -4.11 11.50 18.44
N VAL A 98 -5.39 11.84 18.62
CA VAL A 98 -6.17 12.58 17.62
C VAL A 98 -5.57 13.99 17.40
N SER A 99 -5.07 14.63 18.45
CA SER A 99 -4.40 15.93 18.38
C SER A 99 -3.03 15.81 17.70
N PHE A 100 -2.28 14.76 18.03
CA PHE A 100 -1.02 14.44 17.37
C PHE A 100 -1.20 14.11 15.88
N TRP A 101 -2.24 13.35 15.54
CA TRP A 101 -2.58 12.99 14.17
C TRP A 101 -2.86 14.20 13.30
N LYS A 102 -3.58 15.20 13.82
CA LYS A 102 -3.83 16.48 13.12
C LYS A 102 -2.54 17.23 12.79
N MET A 103 -1.51 17.10 13.63
CA MET A 103 -0.18 17.70 13.41
C MET A 103 0.59 16.96 12.32
N ILE A 104 0.66 15.63 12.41
CA ILE A 104 1.35 14.76 11.44
C ILE A 104 0.69 14.80 10.06
N CYS A 105 -0.65 14.89 10.01
CA CYS A 105 -1.41 14.99 8.77
C CYS A 105 -0.98 16.15 7.88
N ARG A 106 -0.33 17.21 8.38
CA ARG A 106 0.16 18.29 7.50
C ARG A 106 1.24 17.84 6.52
N PHE A 107 1.94 16.76 6.84
CA PHE A 107 3.06 16.22 6.05
C PHE A 107 2.68 14.98 5.22
N ILE A 108 1.44 14.50 5.33
CA ILE A 108 0.96 13.33 4.60
C ILE A 108 0.17 13.78 3.37
N ASP A 109 0.32 13.07 2.25
CA ASP A 109 -0.46 13.31 1.03
C ASP A 109 -1.95 12.95 1.24
N LYS A 110 -2.86 13.73 0.64
CA LYS A 110 -4.32 13.49 0.71
C LYS A 110 -4.74 12.02 0.47
N PRO A 111 -4.30 11.32 -0.60
CA PRO A 111 -4.68 9.93 -0.84
C PRO A 111 -4.21 8.97 0.25
N THR A 112 -3.15 9.31 0.99
CA THR A 112 -2.69 8.50 2.13
C THR A 112 -3.52 8.78 3.37
N LYS A 113 -3.99 10.01 3.60
CA LYS A 113 -4.85 10.35 4.75
C LYS A 113 -6.20 9.66 4.70
N GLU A 114 -6.81 9.61 3.52
CA GLU A 114 -8.13 8.99 3.33
C GLU A 114 -8.14 7.48 3.62
N LYS A 115 -6.96 6.86 3.56
CA LYS A 115 -6.78 5.44 3.85
C LYS A 115 -6.55 5.16 5.33
N ILE A 116 -6.24 6.17 6.14
CA ILE A 116 -5.89 5.98 7.56
C ILE A 116 -7.11 6.29 8.42
N VAL A 117 -7.61 5.26 9.10
CA VAL A 117 -8.77 5.32 9.96
C VAL A 117 -8.33 5.09 11.39
N ILE A 118 -8.58 6.05 12.28
CA ILE A 118 -8.32 5.89 13.71
C ILE A 118 -9.62 5.42 14.36
N VAL A 119 -9.59 4.23 14.94
CA VAL A 119 -10.76 3.66 15.63
C VAL A 119 -10.71 4.07 17.09
N THR A 120 -11.69 4.87 17.49
CA THR A 120 -11.76 5.51 18.81
C THR A 120 -13.00 5.12 19.60
N ASN A 121 -14.09 4.74 18.92
CA ASN A 121 -15.36 4.37 19.54
C ASN A 121 -15.79 2.95 19.15
N GLU A 122 -16.78 2.40 19.88
CA GLU A 122 -17.27 1.04 19.65
C GLU A 122 -17.99 0.88 18.30
N ASP A 123 -18.58 1.94 17.75
CA ASP A 123 -19.26 1.88 16.45
C ASP A 123 -18.24 1.78 15.30
N GLU A 124 -17.15 2.55 15.35
CA GLU A 124 -16.00 2.44 14.44
C GLU A 124 -15.34 1.06 14.55
N LYS A 125 -15.30 0.49 15.76
CA LYS A 125 -14.79 -0.87 15.98
C LYS A 125 -15.67 -1.92 15.29
N LYS A 126 -17.00 -1.78 15.34
CA LYS A 126 -17.93 -2.65 14.60
C LYS A 126 -17.73 -2.51 13.09
N CYS A 127 -17.69 -1.29 12.56
CA CYS A 127 -17.43 -1.07 11.13
C CYS A 127 -16.08 -1.66 10.68
N PHE A 128 -15.05 -1.58 11.50
CA PHE A 128 -13.75 -2.23 11.23
C PHE A 128 -13.90 -3.76 11.13
N VAL A 129 -14.61 -4.40 12.06
CA VAL A 129 -14.82 -5.86 12.05
C VAL A 129 -15.65 -6.28 10.84
N GLU A 130 -16.69 -5.53 10.48
CA GLU A 130 -17.50 -5.77 9.29
C GLU A 130 -16.70 -5.62 7.99
N GLU A 131 -15.85 -4.59 7.90
CA GLU A 131 -15.09 -4.29 6.69
C GLU A 131 -13.90 -5.22 6.47
N VAL A 132 -13.22 -5.65 7.54
CA VAL A 132 -12.10 -6.60 7.46
C VAL A 132 -12.58 -8.06 7.40
N GLY A 133 -13.75 -8.33 7.98
CA GLY A 133 -14.37 -9.64 8.06
C GLY A 133 -14.06 -10.35 9.39
N GLU A 134 -15.10 -10.89 10.02
CA GLU A 134 -15.02 -11.57 11.32
C GLU A 134 -14.03 -12.75 11.34
N GLU A 135 -13.78 -13.37 10.19
CA GLU A 135 -12.87 -14.53 10.07
C GLU A 135 -11.39 -14.10 10.02
N ALA A 136 -11.11 -12.84 9.67
CA ALA A 136 -9.76 -12.29 9.51
C ALA A 136 -9.32 -11.42 10.70
N VAL A 137 -10.22 -11.11 11.62
CA VAL A 137 -9.95 -10.26 12.77
C VAL A 137 -9.71 -11.12 14.03
N PRO A 138 -8.68 -10.80 14.84
CA PRO A 138 -8.37 -11.54 16.08
C PRO A 138 -9.50 -11.51 17.13
N VAL A 139 -9.54 -12.53 18.00
CA VAL A 139 -10.57 -12.72 19.03
C VAL A 139 -10.70 -11.54 20.00
N GLU A 140 -9.61 -10.82 20.27
CA GLU A 140 -9.57 -9.63 21.13
C GLU A 140 -10.47 -8.49 20.61
N TYR A 141 -10.80 -8.52 19.32
CA TYR A 141 -11.69 -7.57 18.68
C TYR A 141 -13.10 -8.14 18.44
N LYS A 142 -13.48 -9.20 19.17
CA LYS A 142 -14.79 -9.89 19.11
C LYS A 142 -15.02 -10.64 17.78
N ALA A 143 -13.97 -11.23 17.23
CA ALA A 143 -13.98 -11.91 15.95
C ALA A 143 -13.44 -13.36 16.07
N LYS A 144 -13.43 -14.14 14.99
CA LYS A 144 -13.22 -15.59 15.02
C LYS A 144 -11.79 -16.04 14.71
N LEU A 145 -10.89 -15.15 14.27
CA LEU A 145 -9.53 -15.55 13.92
C LEU A 145 -8.78 -15.97 15.19
N THR A 146 -8.53 -17.28 15.30
CA THR A 146 -7.63 -17.86 16.29
C THR A 146 -6.30 -18.16 15.61
N ALA A 147 -5.19 -17.75 16.21
CA ALA A 147 -3.87 -18.04 15.64
C ALA A 147 -3.64 -19.55 15.65
N ILE A 148 -2.92 -20.08 14.64
CA ILE A 148 -2.73 -21.52 14.47
C ILE A 148 -2.13 -22.17 15.72
N GLN A 149 -1.23 -21.47 16.42
CA GLN A 149 -0.61 -21.96 17.65
C GLN A 149 -1.59 -22.09 18.83
N ASP A 150 -2.73 -21.39 18.80
CA ASP A 150 -3.73 -21.36 19.87
C ASP A 150 -4.96 -22.23 19.54
N VAL A 151 -4.96 -22.90 18.38
CA VAL A 151 -6.03 -23.83 17.99
C VAL A 151 -5.95 -25.10 18.85
N GLN A 152 -6.96 -25.33 19.68
CA GLN A 152 -7.11 -26.61 20.37
C GLN A 152 -7.53 -27.68 19.35
N VAL A 153 -6.64 -28.65 19.11
CA VAL A 153 -6.95 -29.81 18.26
C VAL A 153 -7.94 -30.72 19.01
N PRO A 154 -9.06 -31.13 18.38
CA PRO A 154 -9.94 -32.11 18.99
C PRO A 154 -9.17 -33.39 19.34
N PRO A 155 -9.47 -34.05 20.47
CA PRO A 155 -8.87 -35.35 20.77
C PRO A 155 -9.17 -36.30 19.61
N LEU A 156 -8.13 -36.99 19.14
CA LEU A 156 -8.25 -38.00 18.09
C LEU A 156 -9.31 -39.02 18.56
N MET A 157 -10.39 -39.17 17.78
CA MET A 157 -11.33 -40.28 18.00
C MET A 157 -10.54 -41.57 17.81
N GLU A 158 -10.28 -42.28 18.91
CA GLU A 158 -9.75 -43.63 18.87
C GLU A 158 -10.76 -44.51 18.10
N ALA A 159 -10.31 -45.04 16.97
CA ALA A 159 -11.08 -45.92 16.08
C ALA A 159 -11.12 -47.35 16.61
#